data_AF-A0A7Y3IY48-F1
#
_entry.id   AF-A0A7Y3IY48-F1
#
_cell.length_a   1.000
_cell.length_b   1.000
_cell.length_c   1.000
_cell.angle_alpha   90.00
_cell.angle_beta   90.00
_cell.angle_gamma   90.00
#
_symmetry.space_group_name_H-M   'P 1'
#
loop_
_entity.id
_entity.type
_entity.pdbx_description
1 polymer ?
#
loop_
_entity_poly.entity_id
_entity_poly.type
_entity_poly.pdbx_seq_one_letter_code
_entity_poly.pdbx_strand_id
1 'polypeptide(L)'
;MLTAFRALSERNFYLYVLGQIISLIGTWIQQVTVSWITYRVTGSAFMLGLIAFAGQAPLLLLAPWGGALADRFERRHILIITQWIE
;
A
#
# COMPACT_ATOMS: atom_id res chain seq x y z
N MET A 1 18.30 -16.95 10.15
CA MET A 1 18.57 -16.30 8.85
C MET A 1 18.44 -17.25 7.65
N LEU A 2 18.86 -18.52 7.71
CA LEU A 2 18.78 -19.47 6.57
C LEU A 2 17.36 -19.93 6.18
N THR A 3 16.37 -19.75 7.06
CA THR A 3 14.97 -20.16 6.80
C THR A 3 14.26 -19.26 5.78
N ALA A 4 14.66 -17.98 5.67
CA ALA A 4 14.06 -17.04 4.71
C ALA A 4 14.32 -17.47 3.26
N PHE A 5 15.54 -17.91 2.95
CA PHE A 5 15.88 -18.44 1.62
C PHE A 5 15.18 -19.76 1.30
N ARG A 6 14.86 -20.57 2.33
CA ARG A 6 14.08 -21.82 2.15
C ARG A 6 12.62 -21.55 1.77
N ALA A 7 12.03 -20.46 2.28
CA ALA A 7 10.69 -20.03 1.92
C ALA A 7 10.59 -19.60 0.44
N LEU A 8 11.65 -19.00 -0.15
CA LEU A 8 11.70 -18.70 -1.58
C LEU A 8 11.77 -19.97 -2.47
N SER A 9 12.02 -21.15 -1.89
CA SER A 9 12.00 -22.42 -2.63
C SER A 9 10.58 -22.88 -2.96
N GLU A 10 9.57 -22.36 -2.27
CA GLU A 10 8.17 -22.63 -2.56
C GLU A 10 7.67 -21.71 -3.68
N ARG A 11 7.27 -22.31 -4.82
CA ARG A 11 6.90 -21.58 -6.04
C ARG A 11 5.82 -20.52 -5.81
N ASN A 12 4.82 -20.84 -4.98
CA ASN A 12 3.73 -19.91 -4.65
C ASN A 12 4.22 -18.71 -3.82
N PHE A 13 5.14 -18.93 -2.88
CA PHE A 13 5.71 -17.86 -2.08
C PHE A 13 6.62 -16.95 -2.93
N TYR A 14 7.42 -17.54 -3.81
CA TYR A 14 8.25 -16.78 -4.75
C TYR A 14 7.44 -15.89 -5.69
N LEU A 15 6.36 -16.41 -6.28
CA LEU A 15 5.46 -15.63 -7.14
C LEU A 15 4.78 -14.50 -6.38
N TYR A 16 4.34 -14.75 -5.15
CA TYR A 16 3.78 -13.71 -4.27
C TYR A 16 4.80 -12.61 -3.99
N VAL A 17 6.04 -12.97 -3.61
CA VAL A 17 7.10 -11.99 -3.31
C VAL A 17 7.45 -11.17 -4.55
N LEU A 18 7.56 -11.79 -5.73
CA LEU A 18 7.78 -11.05 -6.98
C LEU A 18 6.64 -10.08 -7.29
N GLY A 19 5.39 -10.55 -7.19
CA GLY A 19 4.22 -9.69 -7.36
C GLY A 19 4.25 -8.50 -6.40
N GLN A 20 4.53 -8.76 -5.12
CA GLN A 20 4.61 -7.73 -4.08
C GLN A 20 5.71 -6.69 -4.38
N ILE A 21 6.88 -7.11 -4.88
CA ILE A 21 7.96 -6.19 -5.26
C ILE A 21 7.51 -5.29 -6.41
N ILE A 22 6.90 -5.86 -7.45
CA ILE A 22 6.42 -5.10 -8.60
C ILE A 22 5.32 -4.11 -8.19
N SER A 23 4.36 -4.56 -7.38
CA SER A 23 3.29 -3.71 -6.84
C SER A 23 3.87 -2.55 -6.03
N LEU A 24 4.81 -2.82 -5.11
CA LEU A 24 5.46 -1.79 -4.31
C LEU A 24 6.15 -0.74 -5.20
N ILE A 25 6.89 -1.17 -6.22
CA ILE A 25 7.53 -0.25 -7.17
C ILE A 25 6.47 0.60 -7.89
N GLY A 26 5.39 -0.03 -8.34
CA GLY A 26 4.25 0.65 -8.97
C GLY A 26 3.65 1.73 -8.07
N THR A 27 3.39 1.41 -6.81
CA THR A 27 2.87 2.34 -5.80
C THR A 27 3.80 3.53 -5.59
N TRP A 28 5.11 3.31 -5.50
CA TRP A 28 6.09 4.40 -5.34
C TRP A 28 6.13 5.30 -6.57
N ILE A 29 6.13 4.71 -7.77
CA ILE A 29 6.07 5.49 -9.02
C ILE A 29 4.79 6.32 -9.04
N GLN A 30 3.64 5.72 -8.75
CA GLN A 30 2.35 6.41 -8.72
C GLN A 30 2.35 7.58 -7.73
N GLN A 31 2.89 7.38 -6.52
CA GLN A 31 2.96 8.43 -5.50
C GLN A 31 3.80 9.63 -5.96
N VAL A 32 4.95 9.37 -6.60
CA VAL A 32 5.81 10.42 -7.16
C VAL A 32 5.12 11.10 -8.35
N THR A 33 4.50 10.33 -9.24
CA THR A 33 3.79 10.86 -10.42
C THR A 33 2.63 11.77 -10.03
N VAL A 34 1.80 11.35 -9.08
CA VAL A 34 0.68 12.17 -8.57
C VAL A 34 1.21 13.48 -7.97
N SER A 35 2.23 13.40 -7.12
CA SER A 35 2.85 14.58 -6.51
C SER A 35 3.42 15.52 -7.58
N TRP A 36 4.11 14.98 -8.58
CA TRP A 36 4.72 15.77 -9.65
C TRP A 36 3.67 16.42 -10.58
N ILE A 37 2.61 15.70 -10.95
CA ILE A 37 1.52 16.22 -11.77
C ILE A 37 0.77 17.32 -11.03
N THR A 38 0.44 17.13 -9.77
CA THR A 38 -0.21 18.17 -8.96
C THR A 38 0.67 19.42 -8.91
N TYR A 39 1.97 19.26 -8.67
CA TYR A 39 2.88 20.41 -8.64
C TYR A 39 2.89 21.16 -9.98
N ARG A 40 2.92 20.43 -11.10
CA ARG A 40 2.91 21.02 -12.44
C ARG A 40 1.61 21.75 -12.77
N VAL A 41 0.47 21.23 -12.35
CA VAL A 41 -0.85 21.81 -12.66
C VAL A 41 -1.17 22.97 -11.75
N THR A 42 -0.80 22.88 -10.47
CA THR A 42 -1.16 23.90 -9.48
C THR A 42 -0.08 24.97 -9.28
N GLY A 43 1.21 24.61 -9.39
CA GLY A 43 2.32 25.50 -9.05
C GLY A 43 2.42 25.86 -7.56
N SER A 44 1.58 25.28 -6.70
CA SER A 44 1.47 25.59 -5.27
C SER A 44 1.83 24.40 -4.40
N ALA A 45 2.80 24.60 -3.51
CA ALA A 45 3.21 23.61 -2.50
C ALA A 45 2.08 23.29 -1.49
N PHE A 46 1.11 24.19 -1.33
CA PHE A 46 -0.01 23.97 -0.41
C PHE A 46 -0.95 22.84 -0.88
N MET A 47 -1.25 22.77 -2.18
CA MET A 47 -2.10 21.70 -2.72
C MET A 47 -1.40 20.34 -2.71
N LEU A 48 -0.07 20.29 -2.77
CA LEU A 48 0.69 19.06 -2.51
C LEU A 48 0.49 18.57 -1.08
N GLY A 49 0.61 19.47 -0.10
CA GLY A 49 0.36 19.14 1.31
C GLY A 49 -1.07 18.65 1.55
N LEU A 50 -2.06 19.26 0.90
CA LEU A 50 -3.46 18.86 1.02
C LEU A 50 -3.73 17.48 0.40
N ILE A 51 -3.16 17.15 -0.76
CA ILE A 51 -3.31 15.83 -1.39
C ILE A 51 -2.59 14.76 -0.57
N ALA A 52 -1.39 15.04 -0.08
CA ALA A 52 -0.68 14.11 0.81
C ALA A 52 -1.47 13.85 2.09
N PHE A 53 -2.09 14.88 2.67
CA PHE A 53 -2.98 14.74 3.83
C PHE A 53 -4.23 13.93 3.48
N ALA A 54 -4.90 14.22 2.36
CA ALA A 54 -6.09 13.49 1.93
C ALA A 54 -5.80 12.00 1.64
N GLY A 55 -4.58 11.66 1.19
CA GLY A 55 -4.17 10.26 1.04
C GLY A 55 -3.94 9.53 2.37
N GLN A 56 -3.49 10.23 3.40
CA GLN A 56 -3.21 9.66 4.73
C GLN A 56 -4.40 9.76 5.70
N ALA A 57 -5.34 10.67 5.45
CA ALA A 57 -6.51 10.89 6.30
C ALA A 57 -7.38 9.62 6.49
N PRO A 58 -7.64 8.79 5.46
CA PRO A 58 -8.35 7.53 5.64
C PRO A 58 -7.61 6.60 6.60
N LEU A 59 -6.27 6.51 6.51
CA LEU A 59 -5.49 5.69 7.42
C LEU A 59 -5.57 6.22 8.85
N LEU A 60 -5.44 7.53 9.04
CA LEU A 60 -5.51 8.18 10.35
C LEU A 60 -6.87 7.97 11.04
N LEU A 61 -7.95 8.07 10.28
CA LEU A 61 -9.29 7.82 10.77
C LEU A 61 -9.52 6.32 10.99
N LEU A 62 -9.14 5.46 10.05
CA LEU A 62 -9.46 4.03 10.07
C LEU A 62 -8.51 3.17 10.92
N ALA A 63 -7.31 3.65 11.25
CA ALA A 63 -6.30 2.91 12.02
C ALA A 63 -6.81 2.35 13.38
N PRO A 64 -7.58 3.10 14.20
CA PRO A 64 -8.12 2.58 15.46
C PRO A 64 -9.11 1.43 15.25
N TRP A 65 -9.88 1.47 14.16
CA TRP A 65 -10.87 0.43 13.82
C TRP A 65 -10.24 -0.75 13.08
N GLY A 66 -9.14 -0.53 12.35
CA GLY A 66 -8.43 -1.56 11.60
C GLY A 66 -7.90 -2.70 12.47
N GLY A 67 -7.36 -2.39 13.66
CA GLY A 67 -6.91 -3.42 14.61
C GLY A 67 -8.06 -4.27 15.17
N ALA A 68 -9.16 -3.62 15.54
CA ALA A 68 -10.36 -4.31 16.05
C ALA A 68 -11.08 -5.15 14.98
N LEU A 69 -11.05 -4.72 13.71
CA LEU A 69 -11.58 -5.49 12.58
C LEU A 69 -10.64 -6.65 12.21
N ALA A 70 -9.32 -6.46 12.28
CA ALA A 70 -8.33 -7.50 11.98
C ALA A 70 -8.36 -8.67 12.97
N ASP A 71 -8.72 -8.42 14.24
CA ASP A 71 -8.86 -9.48 15.25
C ASP A 71 -10.19 -10.25 15.14
N ARG A 72 -11.19 -9.71 14.43
CA ARG A 72 -12.53 -10.31 14.32
C ARG A 72 -12.82 -10.99 12.98
N PHE A 73 -12.07 -10.71 11.92
CA PHE A 73 -12.30 -11.27 10.59
C PHE A 73 -11.14 -12.16 10.11
N GLU A 74 -11.46 -13.23 9.37
CA GLU A 74 -10.45 -14.12 8.78
C GLU A 74 -9.49 -13.34 7.88
N ARG A 75 -8.18 -13.44 8.17
CA ARG A 75 -7.08 -12.74 7.47
C ARG A 75 -7.12 -12.84 5.94
N ARG A 76 -7.67 -13.93 5.41
CA ARG A 76 -7.82 -14.17 3.96
C ARG A 76 -8.81 -13.19 3.31
N HIS A 77 -9.93 -12.89 3.96
CA HIS A 77 -10.94 -11.98 3.43
C HIS A 77 -10.45 -10.53 3.47
N ILE A 78 -9.74 -10.15 4.54
CA ILE A 78 -9.12 -8.84 4.66
C ILE A 78 -8.08 -8.63 3.55
N LEU A 79 -7.19 -9.60 3.33
CA LEU A 79 -6.18 -9.52 2.26
C LEU A 79 -6.79 -9.32 0.88
N ILE A 80 -7.88 -10.02 0.56
CA ILE A 80 -8.56 -9.87 -0.74
C ILE A 80 -9.20 -8.47 -0.84
N ILE A 81 -9.92 -8.02 0.19
CA ILE A 81 -10.58 -6.71 0.17
C ILE A 81 -9.55 -5.57 0.05
N THR A 82 -8.44 -5.63 0.80
CA THR A 82 -7.39 -4.62 0.72
C THR A 82 -6.71 -4.61 -0.66
N GLN A 83 -6.42 -5.78 -1.24
CA GLN A 83 -5.87 -5.88 -2.61
C GLN A 83 -6.84 -5.41 -3.70
N TRP A 84 -8.15 -5.42 -3.44
CA TRP A 84 -9.15 -4.87 -4.35
C TRP A 84 -9.31 -3.35 -4.23
N ILE A 85 -8.88 -2.76 -3.11
CA ILE A 85 -9.00 -1.32 -2.83
C ILE A 85 -7.74 -0.56 -3.24
N GLU A 86 -6.57 -1.22 -3.27
CA GLU A 86 -5.35 -0.70 -3.92
C GLU A 86 -5.53 -0.52 -5.44
#